data_AF-A0A7C6ZYE5-F1
#
_entry.id   AF-A0A7C6ZYE5-F1
#
_cell.length_a   1.000
_cell.length_b   1.000
_cell.length_c   1.000
_cell.angle_alpha   90.00
_cell.angle_beta   90.00
_cell.angle_gamma   90.00
#
_symmetry.space_group_name_H-M   'P 1'
#
loop_
_entity.id
_entity.type
_entity.pdbx_description
1 polymer ?
#
loop_
_entity_poly.entity_id
_entity_poly.type
_entity_poly.pdbx_seq_one_letter_code
_entity_poly.pdbx_strand_id
1 'polypeptide(L)'
;MNSNIEKILSLSAGVLLFGIALAVFFTSYSRHMDYVNGSAKALEEDMMIGISWDAREIQVTGSEVIHMVIELKNHKEITELQSLYSYGTAIPFDEMPEIWADGMNAESLDHAEIDPEGSYHVSYDTDPDGNIIRINYSLR
;
A
#
# COMPACT_ATOMS: atom_id res chain seq x y z
N MET A 1 8.66 11.77 -68.17
CA MET A 1 8.93 12.47 -66.89
C MET A 1 10.34 12.10 -66.44
N ASN A 2 11.12 13.08 -65.97
CA ASN A 2 12.55 12.91 -65.75
C ASN A 2 12.79 12.09 -64.46
N SER A 3 13.37 10.90 -64.56
CA SER A 3 13.58 9.93 -63.46
C SER A 3 14.24 10.55 -62.21
N ASN A 4 15.03 11.60 -62.38
CA ASN A 4 15.66 12.33 -61.29
C ASN A 4 14.65 13.11 -60.42
N ILE A 5 13.56 13.61 -60.99
CA ILE A 5 12.53 14.36 -60.26
C ILE A 5 11.74 13.40 -59.35
N GLU A 6 11.39 12.22 -59.83
CA GLU A 6 10.68 11.20 -59.04
C GLU A 6 11.52 10.71 -57.84
N LYS A 7 12.84 10.53 -58.03
CA LYS A 7 13.76 10.15 -56.95
C LYS A 7 13.88 11.23 -55.87
N ILE A 8 13.92 12.51 -56.25
CA ILE A 8 13.98 13.61 -55.29
C ILE A 8 12.66 13.71 -54.52
N LEU A 9 11.53 13.52 -55.19
CA LEU A 9 10.21 13.57 -54.58
C LEU A 9 9.99 12.40 -53.61
N SER A 10 10.42 11.18 -53.97
CA SER A 10 10.30 10.02 -53.09
C SER A 10 11.23 10.11 -51.89
N LEU A 11 12.43 10.66 -52.07
CA LEU A 11 13.37 10.92 -50.98
C LEU A 11 12.82 11.96 -49.99
N SER A 12 12.29 13.08 -50.49
CA SER A 12 11.72 14.12 -49.63
C SER A 12 10.47 13.64 -48.89
N ALA A 13 9.59 12.87 -49.55
CA ALA A 13 8.45 12.23 -48.90
C ALA A 13 8.88 11.23 -47.81
N GLY A 14 9.92 10.44 -48.07
CA GLY A 14 10.48 9.49 -47.10
C GLY A 14 11.05 10.18 -45.86
N VAL A 15 11.83 11.25 -46.04
CA VAL A 15 12.37 12.05 -44.93
C VAL A 15 11.26 12.69 -44.10
N LEU A 16 10.20 13.17 -44.76
CA LEU A 16 9.06 13.80 -44.09
C LEU A 16 8.26 12.77 -43.26
N LEU A 17 7.99 11.59 -43.83
CA LEU A 17 7.34 10.49 -43.11
C LEU A 17 8.19 10.00 -41.94
N PHE A 18 9.51 9.93 -42.10
CA PHE A 18 10.43 9.56 -41.04
C PHE A 18 10.41 10.58 -39.87
N GLY A 19 10.38 11.87 -40.18
CA GLY A 19 10.23 12.93 -39.17
C GLY A 19 8.91 12.84 -38.41
N ILE A 20 7.80 12.58 -39.11
CA ILE A 20 6.50 12.35 -38.47
C ILE A 20 6.53 11.12 -37.57
N ALA A 21 7.10 10.01 -38.04
CA ALA A 21 7.21 8.78 -37.27
C ALA A 21 8.00 8.99 -35.97
N LEU A 22 9.13 9.72 -36.02
CA LEU A 22 9.91 10.07 -34.84
C LEU A 22 9.11 10.97 -33.88
N ALA A 23 8.43 12.00 -34.38
CA ALA A 23 7.62 12.89 -33.54
C ALA A 23 6.50 12.13 -32.82
N VAL A 24 5.81 11.22 -33.53
CA VAL A 24 4.77 10.36 -32.95
C VAL A 24 5.37 9.41 -31.91
N PHE A 25 6.51 8.80 -32.22
CA PHE A 25 7.22 7.89 -31.30
C PHE A 25 7.57 8.61 -29.99
N PHE A 26 8.24 9.77 -30.05
CA PHE A 26 8.64 10.49 -28.85
C PHE A 26 7.45 11.03 -28.06
N THR A 27 6.39 11.50 -28.73
CA THR A 27 5.18 11.96 -28.05
C THR A 27 4.47 10.81 -27.34
N SER A 28 4.33 9.66 -28.00
CA SER A 28 3.71 8.47 -27.43
C SER A 28 4.55 7.88 -26.30
N TYR A 29 5.88 7.88 -26.45
CA TYR A 29 6.80 7.42 -25.42
C TYR A 29 6.75 8.33 -24.19
N SER A 30 6.79 9.66 -24.37
CA SER A 30 6.65 10.61 -23.26
C SER A 30 5.33 10.41 -22.54
N ARG A 31 4.21 10.32 -23.26
CA ARG A 31 2.89 10.09 -22.65
C ARG A 31 2.81 8.75 -21.92
N HIS A 32 3.46 7.71 -22.44
CA HIS A 32 3.54 6.43 -21.76
C HIS A 32 4.39 6.52 -20.49
N MET A 33 5.51 7.24 -20.53
CA MET A 33 6.37 7.45 -19.37
C MET A 33 5.69 8.32 -18.31
N ASP A 34 4.92 9.33 -18.71
CA ASP A 34 4.08 10.13 -17.81
C ASP A 34 2.96 9.29 -17.19
N TYR A 35 2.37 8.36 -17.96
CA TYR A 35 1.40 7.40 -17.43
C TYR A 35 2.04 6.43 -16.44
N VAL A 36 3.21 5.86 -16.76
CA VAL A 36 3.95 4.97 -15.86
C VAL A 36 4.35 5.72 -14.60
N ASN A 37 4.92 6.91 -14.70
CA ASN A 37 5.31 7.73 -13.55
C ASN A 37 4.10 8.19 -12.73
N GLY A 38 2.99 8.56 -13.39
CA GLY A 38 1.74 8.90 -12.72
C GLY A 38 1.10 7.70 -12.02
N SER A 39 1.16 6.51 -12.62
CA SER A 39 0.69 5.27 -12.01
C SER A 39 1.61 4.78 -10.88
N ALA A 40 2.92 5.00 -10.99
CA ALA A 40 3.87 4.74 -9.94
C ALA A 40 3.64 5.68 -8.76
N LYS A 41 3.36 6.96 -9.04
CA LYS A 41 3.00 7.94 -8.00
C LYS A 41 1.63 7.65 -7.36
N ALA A 42 0.65 7.18 -8.13
CA ALA A 42 -0.64 6.74 -7.60
C ALA A 42 -0.51 5.45 -6.76
N LEU A 43 0.34 4.50 -7.18
CA LEU A 43 0.69 3.32 -6.40
C LEU A 43 1.54 3.67 -5.18
N GLU A 44 2.36 4.72 -5.23
CA GLU A 44 3.12 5.25 -4.10
C GLU A 44 2.18 5.96 -3.12
N GLU A 45 1.17 6.71 -3.60
CA GLU A 45 0.10 7.29 -2.76
C GLU A 45 -0.85 6.23 -2.18
N ASP A 46 -1.09 5.10 -2.87
CA ASP A 46 -1.84 3.94 -2.33
C ASP A 46 -0.96 3.06 -1.41
N MET A 47 0.36 3.00 -1.65
CA MET A 47 1.36 2.44 -0.74
C MET A 47 1.82 3.46 0.32
N MET A 48 1.16 4.62 0.45
CA MET A 48 1.33 5.51 1.60
C MET A 48 0.54 5.00 2.83
N ILE A 49 0.61 3.69 3.07
CA ILE A 49 1.08 3.17 4.38
C ILE A 49 2.62 3.21 4.35
N GLY A 50 3.15 4.34 3.89
CA GLY A 50 4.55 4.68 3.84
C GLY A 50 4.81 5.30 5.18
N ILE A 51 5.56 4.56 5.99
CA ILE A 51 6.10 4.94 7.29
C ILE A 51 6.74 6.33 7.14
N SER A 52 5.95 7.38 7.34
CA SER A 52 6.48 8.73 7.41
C SER A 52 7.16 8.85 8.76
N TRP A 53 8.48 8.74 8.76
CA TRP A 53 9.37 9.08 9.88
C TRP A 53 9.37 10.59 10.18
N ASP A 54 8.24 11.25 9.96
CA ASP A 54 7.98 12.61 10.36
C ASP A 54 6.75 12.54 11.26
N ALA A 55 6.98 12.85 12.54
CA ALA A 55 6.07 12.65 13.65
C ALA A 55 4.79 13.50 13.53
N ARG A 56 3.94 13.17 12.56
CA ARG A 56 2.51 13.40 12.71
C ARG A 56 2.07 12.34 13.69
N GLU A 57 1.80 12.75 14.93
CA GLU A 57 1.06 11.95 15.90
C GLU A 57 -0.17 11.40 15.18
N ILE A 58 -0.12 10.15 14.73
CA ILE A 58 -1.30 9.47 14.17
C ILE A 58 -2.21 9.27 15.37
N GLN A 59 -3.25 10.11 15.42
CA GLN A 59 -4.29 10.04 16.42
C GLN A 59 -5.39 9.15 15.86
N VAL A 60 -5.76 8.15 16.63
CA VAL A 60 -6.92 7.28 16.38
C VAL A 60 -7.89 7.47 17.51
N THR A 61 -9.15 7.34 17.16
CA THR A 61 -10.27 7.32 18.09
C THR A 61 -10.30 5.99 18.85
N GLY A 62 -10.82 6.00 20.07
CA GLY A 62 -11.00 4.77 20.83
C GLY A 62 -11.94 3.78 20.15
N SER A 63 -12.87 4.26 19.33
CA SER A 63 -13.70 3.41 18.46
C SER A 63 -12.86 2.61 17.46
N GLU A 64 -11.80 3.20 16.88
CA GLU A 64 -10.86 2.48 16.01
C GLU A 64 -10.02 1.47 16.81
N VAL A 65 -9.60 1.82 18.02
CA VAL A 65 -8.89 0.89 18.92
C VAL A 65 -9.79 -0.31 19.27
N ILE A 66 -11.06 -0.07 19.61
CA ILE A 66 -12.07 -1.10 19.87
C ILE A 66 -12.23 -2.01 18.64
N HIS A 67 -12.31 -1.43 17.45
CA HIS A 67 -12.42 -2.20 16.21
C HIS A 67 -11.23 -3.14 16.03
N MET A 68 -10.02 -2.64 16.21
CA MET A 68 -8.78 -3.42 16.09
C MET A 68 -8.70 -4.54 17.13
N VAL A 69 -9.13 -4.28 18.37
CA VAL A 69 -9.17 -5.31 19.44
C VAL A 69 -10.18 -6.41 19.11
N ILE A 70 -11.35 -6.06 18.57
CA ILE A 70 -12.37 -7.03 18.15
C ILE A 70 -11.87 -7.85 16.96
N GLU A 71 -11.24 -7.21 15.98
CA GLU A 71 -10.70 -7.87 14.80
C GLU A 71 -9.63 -8.89 15.16
N LEU A 72 -8.72 -8.56 16.09
CA LEU A 72 -7.71 -9.49 16.60
C LEU A 72 -8.34 -10.74 17.23
N LYS A 73 -9.36 -10.56 18.06
CA LYS A 73 -10.04 -11.68 18.74
C LYS A 73 -10.77 -12.58 17.72
N ASN A 74 -11.46 -11.98 16.76
CA ASN A 74 -12.12 -12.71 15.68
C ASN A 74 -11.09 -13.47 14.83
N HIS A 75 -9.98 -12.83 14.50
CA HIS A 75 -8.90 -13.43 13.74
C HIS A 75 -8.33 -14.65 14.46
N LYS A 76 -8.08 -14.53 15.77
CA LYS A 76 -7.64 -15.65 16.62
C LYS A 76 -8.64 -16.80 16.65
N GLU A 77 -9.93 -16.51 16.83
CA GLU A 77 -10.99 -17.53 16.82
C GLU A 77 -11.06 -18.25 15.46
N ILE A 78 -10.96 -17.51 14.36
CA ILE A 78 -10.94 -18.08 13.00
C ILE A 78 -9.71 -18.97 12.81
N THR A 79 -8.54 -18.53 13.26
CA THR A 79 -7.30 -19.30 13.19
C THR A 79 -7.39 -20.59 14.01
N GLU A 80 -7.93 -20.51 15.23
CA GLU A 80 -8.17 -21.68 16.08
C GLU A 80 -9.13 -22.67 15.42
N LEU A 81 -10.26 -22.19 14.89
CA LEU A 81 -11.21 -23.01 14.15
C LEU A 81 -10.57 -23.66 12.92
N GLN A 82 -9.84 -22.89 12.11
CA GLN A 82 -9.14 -23.42 10.95
C GLN A 82 -8.11 -24.48 11.35
N SER A 83 -7.38 -24.28 12.46
CA SER A 83 -6.40 -25.25 12.95
C SER A 83 -7.05 -26.60 13.31
N LEU A 84 -8.28 -26.57 13.83
CA LEU A 84 -9.04 -27.77 14.19
C LEU A 84 -9.52 -28.56 12.95
N TYR A 85 -9.82 -27.86 11.85
CA TYR A 85 -10.34 -28.48 10.61
C TYR A 85 -9.26 -28.76 9.55
N SER A 86 -8.06 -28.17 9.68
CA SER A 86 -6.99 -28.28 8.69
C SER A 86 -6.10 -29.49 8.95
N TYR A 87 -6.52 -30.67 8.48
CA TYR A 87 -5.67 -31.86 8.47
C TYR A 87 -4.63 -31.76 7.33
N GLY A 88 -3.49 -31.11 7.60
CA GLY A 88 -2.28 -31.21 6.77
C GLY A 88 -2.13 -30.23 5.60
N THR A 89 -3.06 -29.29 5.41
CA THR A 89 -2.95 -28.20 4.41
C THR A 89 -3.38 -26.86 5.00
N ALA A 90 -2.94 -26.56 6.22
CA ALA A 90 -3.11 -25.22 6.76
C ALA A 90 -2.33 -24.24 5.87
N ILE A 91 -3.03 -23.31 5.24
CA ILE A 91 -2.40 -22.12 4.65
C ILE A 91 -1.80 -21.37 5.84
N PRO A 92 -0.50 -21.03 5.85
CA PRO A 92 0.05 -20.21 6.91
C PRO A 92 -0.73 -18.89 6.92
N PHE A 93 -1.47 -18.68 8.00
CA PHE A 93 -2.19 -17.44 8.22
C PHE A 93 -1.13 -16.45 8.70
N ASP A 94 -0.99 -15.31 8.00
CA ASP A 94 -0.04 -14.28 8.41
C ASP A 94 -0.37 -13.88 9.86
N GLU A 95 0.61 -14.01 10.75
CA GLU A 95 0.45 -13.63 12.15
C GLU A 95 0.14 -12.13 12.19
N MET A 96 -1.06 -11.77 12.68
CA MET A 96 -1.36 -10.38 12.99
C MET A 96 -0.34 -9.85 14.01
N PRO A 97 0.09 -8.58 13.88
CA PRO A 97 0.96 -7.96 14.87
C PRO A 97 0.29 -7.94 16.25
N GLU A 98 1.10 -7.99 17.31
CA GLU A 98 0.59 -7.85 18.68
C GLU A 98 -0.08 -6.49 18.87
N ILE A 99 -1.30 -6.45 19.41
CA ILE A 99 -1.98 -5.20 19.72
C ILE A 99 -1.99 -4.97 21.23
N TRP A 100 -1.58 -3.77 21.62
CA TRP A 100 -1.56 -3.32 23.01
C TRP A 100 -2.32 -1.99 23.12
N ALA A 101 -3.15 -1.83 24.15
CA ALA A 101 -3.80 -0.57 24.48
C ALA A 101 -3.59 -0.24 25.95
N ASP A 102 -3.10 0.96 26.24
CA ASP A 102 -2.76 1.47 27.57
C ASP A 102 -1.87 0.52 28.38
N GLY A 103 -0.94 -0.15 27.70
CA GLY A 103 -0.02 -1.11 28.31
C GLY A 103 -0.62 -2.47 28.63
N MET A 104 -1.88 -2.73 28.23
CA MET A 104 -2.50 -4.05 28.28
C MET A 104 -2.54 -4.70 26.90
N ASN A 105 -2.31 -6.01 26.86
CA ASN A 105 -2.44 -6.76 25.62
C ASN A 105 -3.92 -6.92 25.25
N ALA A 106 -4.26 -6.67 23.98
CA ALA A 106 -5.62 -6.74 23.45
C ALA A 106 -6.30 -8.11 23.62
N GLU A 107 -5.54 -9.20 23.75
CA GLU A 107 -6.08 -10.53 24.06
C GLU A 107 -6.72 -10.57 25.44
N SER A 108 -6.13 -9.88 26.42
CA SER A 108 -6.60 -9.80 27.80
C SER A 108 -7.54 -8.63 28.08
N LEU A 109 -7.57 -7.64 27.18
CA LEU A 109 -8.34 -6.42 27.37
C LEU A 109 -9.81 -6.63 27.00
N ASP A 110 -10.73 -6.20 27.84
CA ASP A 110 -12.13 -6.10 27.45
C ASP A 110 -12.34 -4.81 26.65
N HIS A 111 -12.89 -4.92 25.45
CA HIS A 111 -13.23 -3.78 24.59
C HIS A 111 -14.14 -2.74 25.27
N ALA A 112 -14.91 -3.14 26.29
CA ALA A 112 -15.73 -2.25 27.09
C ALA A 112 -14.93 -1.30 28.01
N GLU A 113 -13.64 -1.59 28.24
CA GLU A 113 -12.75 -0.77 29.07
C GLU A 113 -12.09 0.38 28.29
N ILE A 114 -12.26 0.41 26.96
CA ILE A 114 -11.73 1.44 26.07
C ILE A 114 -12.76 2.56 25.92
N ASP A 115 -12.34 3.81 26.10
CA ASP A 115 -13.21 4.97 25.89
C ASP A 115 -13.41 5.20 24.39
N PRO A 116 -14.60 5.01 23.81
CA PRO A 116 -14.83 5.13 22.37
C PRO A 116 -14.59 6.53 21.82
N GLU A 117 -14.70 7.56 22.66
CA GLU A 117 -14.46 8.98 22.32
C GLU A 117 -13.02 9.42 22.67
N GLY A 118 -12.24 8.53 23.29
CA GLY A 118 -10.85 8.79 23.66
C GLY A 118 -9.96 9.00 22.44
N SER A 119 -8.96 9.87 22.58
CA SER A 119 -7.91 10.04 21.57
C SER A 119 -6.69 9.24 21.99
N TYR A 120 -6.30 8.28 21.15
CA TYR A 120 -5.17 7.40 21.37
C TYR A 120 -4.03 7.76 20.43
N HIS A 121 -2.82 7.75 20.97
CA HIS A 121 -1.59 7.82 20.19
C HIS A 121 -1.19 6.41 19.77
N VAL A 122 -0.76 6.24 18.51
CA VAL A 122 -0.26 4.96 18.00
C VAL A 122 1.25 4.98 17.87
N SER A 123 1.90 3.94 18.33
CA SER A 123 3.28 3.61 17.98
C SER A 123 3.39 2.19 17.44
N TYR A 124 4.36 1.98 16.56
CA TYR A 124 4.62 0.71 15.90
C TYR A 124 6.01 0.23 16.28
N ASP A 125 6.13 -1.02 16.73
CA ASP A 125 7.41 -1.70 16.83
C ASP A 125 7.59 -2.59 15.60
N THR A 126 8.76 -2.48 14.95
CA THR A 126 9.10 -3.24 13.75
C THR A 126 10.28 -4.17 14.00
N ASP A 127 10.31 -5.30 13.31
CA ASP A 127 11.47 -6.18 13.24
C ASP A 127 12.61 -5.56 12.39
N PRO A 128 13.80 -6.19 12.33
CA PRO A 128 14.92 -5.71 11.49
C PRO A 128 14.64 -5.73 9.97
N ASP A 129 13.63 -6.49 9.53
CA ASP A 129 13.22 -6.60 8.13
C ASP A 129 12.16 -5.56 7.75
N GLY A 130 11.65 -4.80 8.74
CA GLY A 130 10.67 -3.74 8.58
C GLY A 130 9.22 -4.18 8.74
N ASN A 131 8.96 -5.43 9.17
CA ASN A 131 7.62 -5.91 9.44
C ASN A 131 7.14 -5.40 10.81
N ILE A 132 5.88 -4.99 10.89
CA ILE A 132 5.27 -4.55 12.15
C ILE A 132 5.05 -5.80 13.02
N ILE A 133 5.66 -5.82 14.19
CA ILE A 133 5.50 -6.90 15.18
C ILE A 133 4.56 -6.50 16.31
N ARG A 134 4.41 -5.20 16.58
CA ARG A 134 3.52 -4.68 17.62
C ARG A 134 2.94 -3.32 17.26
N ILE A 135 1.68 -3.11 17.63
CA ILE A 135 0.96 -1.85 17.58
C ILE A 135 0.59 -1.48 19.03
N ASN A 136 1.05 -0.33 19.51
CA ASN A 136 0.74 0.19 20.84
C ASN A 136 -0.16 1.41 20.73
N TYR A 137 -1.29 1.38 21.43
CA TYR A 137 -2.19 2.49 21.62
C TYR A 137 -2.01 3.04 23.04
N SER A 138 -1.80 4.34 23.20
CA SER A 138 -1.73 4.98 24.51
C SER A 138 -2.64 6.21 24.58
N LEU A 139 -3.40 6.31 25.66
CA LEU A 139 -4.16 7.52 26.00
C LEU A 139 -3.24 8.73 26.07
N ARG A 140 -3.71 9.85 25.51
CA ARG A 140 -3.06 11.15 25.64
C ARG A 140 -3.47 11.87 26.93
#